data_AF-A0A7W5L2Z9-F1
#
_entry.id   AF-A0A7W5L2Z9-F1
#
_cell.length_a   1.000
_cell.length_b   1.000
_cell.length_c   1.000
_cell.angle_alpha   90.00
_cell.angle_beta   90.00
_cell.angle_gamma   90.00
#
_symmetry.space_group_name_H-M   'P 1'
#
loop_
_entity.id
_entity.type
_entity.pdbx_description
1 polymer ?
#
loop_
_entity_poly.entity_id
_entity_poly.type
_entity_poly.pdbx_seq_one_letter_code
_entity_poly.pdbx_strand_id
1 'polypeptide(L)'
;MRPQLAPKILNEETTNEDLSWEVEAVLSWHDEDAKAAIATLLQDCRHLRQQLALAEGAMSRGITRGWRPSFDRLLSDRPPSTNNETPPQHRSRRQP
;
A
#
# COMPACT_ATOMS: atom_id res chain seq x y z
N MET A 1 41.66 -0.93 4.43
CA MET A 1 40.63 -1.97 4.34
C MET A 1 39.38 -1.47 5.04
N ARG A 2 38.36 -1.01 4.30
CA ARG A 2 37.05 -0.71 4.87
C ARG A 2 36.19 -1.96 4.68
N PRO A 3 35.71 -2.63 5.75
CA PRO A 3 34.75 -3.70 5.58
C PRO A 3 33.47 -3.09 4.98
N GLN A 4 33.01 -3.65 3.86
CA GLN A 4 31.73 -3.29 3.26
C GLN A 4 30.64 -3.68 4.25
N LEU A 5 30.00 -2.69 4.87
CA LEU A 5 28.66 -2.85 5.42
C LEU A 5 27.76 -3.05 4.20
N ALA A 6 27.58 -4.30 3.79
CA ALA A 6 26.62 -4.65 2.76
C ALA A 6 25.26 -4.05 3.18
N PRO A 7 24.59 -3.27 2.31
CA PRO A 7 23.23 -2.85 2.60
C PRO A 7 22.44 -4.13 2.76
N LYS A 8 22.04 -4.39 3.99
CA LYS A 8 21.17 -5.51 4.30
C LYS A 8 19.87 -5.14 3.60
N ILE A 9 19.60 -5.78 2.46
CA ILE A 9 18.28 -5.75 1.85
C ILE A 9 17.40 -6.51 2.82
N LEU A 10 16.93 -5.77 3.83
CA LEU A 10 15.98 -6.24 4.79
C LEU A 10 14.65 -6.17 4.04
N ASN A 11 14.15 -7.33 3.63
CA ASN A 11 12.72 -7.50 3.50
C ASN A 11 12.17 -7.40 4.92
N GLU A 12 12.08 -6.18 5.45
CA GLU A 12 11.30 -5.91 6.66
C GLU A 12 9.86 -6.06 6.21
N GLU A 13 9.26 -7.21 6.54
CA GLU A 13 7.80 -7.29 6.57
C GLU A 13 7.35 -6.24 7.56
N THR A 14 6.96 -5.06 7.07
CA THR A 14 6.40 -3.99 7.90
C THR A 14 5.26 -4.60 8.67
N THR A 15 5.43 -4.76 9.98
CA THR A 15 4.43 -5.45 10.78
C THR A 15 3.18 -4.59 10.81
N ASN A 16 2.03 -5.20 11.07
CA ASN A 16 0.77 -4.45 11.14
C ASN A 16 0.83 -3.34 12.21
N GLU A 17 1.65 -3.55 13.25
CA GLU A 17 1.89 -2.59 14.33
C GLU A 17 2.69 -1.37 13.84
N ASP A 18 3.75 -1.57 13.05
CA ASP A 18 4.52 -0.48 12.45
C ASP A 18 3.66 0.40 11.54
N LEU A 19 2.81 -0.24 10.71
CA LEU A 19 1.86 0.47 9.85
C LEU A 19 0.85 1.28 10.67
N SER A 20 0.38 0.76 11.80
CA SER A 20 -0.57 1.48 12.66
C SER A 20 0.05 2.74 13.27
N TRP A 21 1.32 2.67 13.68
CA TRP A 21 2.06 3.81 14.20
C TRP A 21 2.32 4.88 13.13
N GLU A 22 2.67 4.46 11.91
CA GLU A 22 2.85 5.38 10.78
C GLU A 22 1.54 6.09 10.40
N VAL A 23 0.41 5.37 10.41
CA VAL A 23 -0.90 5.96 10.14
C VAL A 23 -1.25 7.02 11.17
N GLU A 24 -1.04 6.73 12.46
CA GLU A 24 -1.29 7.69 13.54
C GLU A 24 -0.39 8.93 13.42
N ALA A 25 0.88 8.74 13.08
CA ALA A 25 1.81 9.84 12.83
C ALA A 25 1.32 10.76 11.71
N VAL A 26 0.84 10.19 10.60
CA VAL A 26 0.30 10.98 9.47
C VAL A 26 -1.01 11.69 9.86
N LEU A 27 -1.90 11.04 10.61
CA LEU A 27 -3.14 11.67 11.07
C LEU A 27 -2.88 12.84 12.01
N SER A 28 -1.94 12.70 12.93
CA SER A 28 -1.58 13.78 13.87
C SER A 28 -1.06 15.04 13.17
N TRP A 29 -0.39 14.89 12.02
CA TRP A 29 0.06 16.01 11.18
C TRP A 29 -1.09 16.73 10.46
N HIS A 30 -2.25 16.09 10.36
CA HIS A 30 -3.43 16.57 9.66
C HIS A 30 -4.59 16.91 10.62
N ASP A 31 -4.32 17.18 11.89
CA ASP A 31 -5.33 17.46 12.92
C ASP A 31 -6.41 16.36 12.99
N GLU A 32 -6.01 15.10 12.81
CA GLU A 32 -6.91 13.93 12.72
C GLU A 32 -7.87 13.95 11.52
N ASP A 33 -7.69 14.85 10.54
CA ASP A 33 -8.44 14.86 9.29
C ASP A 33 -7.89 13.82 8.31
N ALA A 34 -8.47 12.61 8.39
CA ALA A 34 -8.14 11.50 7.49
C ALA A 34 -8.31 11.85 6.00
N LYS A 35 -9.23 12.75 5.62
CA LYS A 35 -9.42 13.12 4.20
C LYS A 35 -8.28 14.01 3.72
N ALA A 36 -7.85 14.96 4.55
CA ALA A 36 -6.70 15.80 4.25
C ALA A 36 -5.42 14.96 4.14
N ALA A 37 -5.21 14.00 5.06
CA ALA A 37 -4.11 13.06 5.01
C ALA A 37 -4.09 12.22 3.72
N ILE A 38 -5.22 11.60 3.37
CA ILE A 38 -5.32 10.80 2.13
C ILE A 38 -5.09 11.67 0.90
N ALA A 39 -5.63 12.89 0.86
CA ALA A 39 -5.43 13.80 -0.27
C ALA A 39 -3.94 14.13 -0.47
N THR A 40 -3.21 14.41 0.60
CA THR A 40 -1.75 14.63 0.57
C THR A 40 -1.02 13.40 0.04
N LEU A 41 -1.29 12.21 0.59
CA LEU A 41 -0.64 10.98 0.16
C LEU A 41 -0.88 10.66 -1.32
N LEU A 42 -2.09 10.92 -1.82
CA LEU A 42 -2.40 10.76 -3.25
C LEU A 42 -1.63 11.75 -4.12
N GLN A 43 -1.47 12.99 -3.65
CA GLN A 43 -0.69 14.00 -4.34
C GLN A 43 0.80 13.65 -4.37
N ASP A 44 1.34 13.13 -3.27
CA ASP A 44 2.72 12.66 -3.17
C ASP A 44 2.97 11.46 -4.09
N CYS A 45 2.05 10.48 -4.11
CA CYS A 45 2.11 9.36 -5.04
C CYS A 45 2.12 9.83 -6.49
N ARG A 46 1.29 10.82 -6.84
CA ARG A 46 1.28 11.41 -8.18
C ARG A 46 2.62 12.10 -8.50
N HIS A 47 3.18 12.84 -7.56
CA HIS A 47 4.48 13.51 -7.71
C HIS A 47 5.61 12.49 -7.93
N LEU A 48 5.68 11.43 -7.12
CA LEU A 48 6.67 10.36 -7.25
C LEU A 48 6.56 9.65 -8.59
N ARG A 49 5.35 9.36 -9.07
CA ARG A 49 5.13 8.77 -10.40
C ARG A 49 5.63 9.68 -11.52
N GLN A 50 5.45 10.99 -11.39
CA GLN A 50 5.97 11.97 -12.36
C GLN A 50 7.49 12.01 -12.33
N GLN A 51 8.12 12.08 -11.16
CA GLN A 51 9.57 12.03 -11.03
C GLN A 51 10.16 10.76 -11.62
N LEU A 52 9.52 9.61 -11.39
CA LEU A 52 9.96 8.34 -11.92
C LEU A 52 9.83 8.27 -13.45
N ALA A 53 8.75 8.80 -14.02
CA ALA A 53 8.58 8.88 -15.47
C ALA A 53 9.64 9.78 -16.12
N LEU A 54 9.95 10.92 -15.49
CA LEU A 54 11.03 11.80 -15.93
C LEU A 54 12.39 11.12 -15.84
N ALA A 55 12.65 10.41 -14.74
CA ALA A 55 13.88 9.66 -14.55
C ALA A 55 14.00 8.53 -15.58
N GLU A 56 12.95 7.76 -15.84
CA GLU A 56 12.95 6.71 -16.89
C GLU A 56 13.21 7.32 -18.28
N GLY A 57 12.62 8.47 -18.59
CA GLY A 57 12.86 9.17 -19.85
C GLY A 57 14.28 9.75 -19.99
N ALA A 58 14.89 10.20 -18.89
CA ALA A 58 16.24 10.76 -18.88
C ALA A 58 17.34 9.68 -18.80
N MET A 59 17.04 8.52 -18.24
CA MET A 59 17.98 7.41 -18.10
C MET A 59 18.08 6.58 -19.39
N SER A 60 19.30 6.32 -19.86
CA SER A 60 19.49 5.40 -20.98
C SER A 60 19.27 3.95 -20.54
N ARG A 61 18.78 3.09 -21.45
CA ARG A 61 18.58 1.64 -21.18
C ARG A 61 19.83 0.92 -20.66
N GLY A 62 21.02 1.44 -20.95
CA GLY A 62 22.30 0.90 -20.48
C GLY A 62 22.61 1.22 -19.02
N ILE A 63 22.10 2.34 -18.48
CA ILE A 63 22.43 2.80 -17.12
C ILE A 63 21.72 1.97 -16.04
N THR A 64 20.50 1.49 -16.33
CA THR A 64 19.70 0.67 -15.39
C THR A 64 19.91 -0.84 -15.58
N ARG A 65 20.83 -1.26 -16.48
CA ARG A 65 21.09 -2.67 -16.81
C ARG A 65 19.81 -3.48 -17.08
N GLY A 66 18.83 -2.85 -17.71
CA GLY A 66 17.54 -3.47 -18.07
C GLY A 66 16.48 -3.48 -16.95
N TRP A 67 16.76 -2.94 -15.76
CA TRP A 67 15.74 -2.78 -14.73
C TRP A 67 14.69 -1.74 -15.11
N ARG A 68 13.41 -2.06 -14.88
CA ARG A 68 12.25 -1.20 -15.09
C ARG A 68 11.36 -1.18 -13.85
N PRO A 69 10.89 -0.01 -13.39
CA PRO A 69 9.98 0.07 -12.26
C PRO A 69 8.61 -0.55 -12.59
N SER A 70 8.02 -1.26 -11.63
CA SER A 70 6.65 -1.79 -11.70
C SER A 70 5.81 -1.21 -10.56
N PHE A 71 4.60 -0.75 -10.86
CA PHE A 71 3.72 -0.07 -9.89
C PHE A 71 2.74 -1.00 -9.18
N ASP A 72 2.60 -2.25 -9.62
CA ASP A 72 1.63 -3.17 -9.06
C ASP A 72 2.06 -3.64 -7.68
N ARG A 73 1.25 -3.30 -6.67
CA ARG A 73 1.26 -4.01 -5.39
C ARG A 73 0.61 -5.37 -5.66
N LEU A 74 1.35 -6.45 -5.49
CA LEU A 74 0.82 -7.81 -5.60
C LEU A 74 -0.32 -7.96 -4.56
N LEU A 75 -1.56 -7.84 -5.02
CA LEU A 75 -2.80 -7.95 -4.26
C LEU A 75 -3.03 -9.42 -3.84
N SER A 76 -2.04 -10.09 -3.25
CA SER A 76 -2.01 -11.55 -3.12
C SER A 76 -2.50 -12.07 -1.77
N ASP A 77 -2.69 -11.22 -0.76
CA ASP A 77 -2.94 -11.67 0.62
C ASP A 77 -4.38 -11.51 1.12
N ARG A 78 -5.35 -11.24 0.22
CA ARG A 78 -6.76 -11.21 0.62
C ARG A 78 -7.35 -12.64 0.56
N PRO A 79 -7.72 -13.28 1.70
CA PRO A 79 -8.40 -14.56 1.64
C PRO A 79 -9.75 -14.42 0.92
N PRO A 80 -10.18 -15.44 0.14
CA PRO A 80 -11.44 -15.39 -0.58
C PRO A 80 -12.60 -15.20 0.40
N SER A 81 -13.40 -14.16 0.18
CA SER A 81 -14.62 -13.89 0.94
C SER A 81 -15.59 -15.06 0.77
N THR A 82 -15.67 -15.95 1.75
CA THR A 82 -16.65 -17.03 1.81
C THR A 82 -18.01 -16.46 2.21
N ASN A 83 -18.71 -15.81 1.29
CA ASN A 83 -20.10 -15.40 1.50
C ASN A 83 -21.00 -16.62 1.30
N ASN A 84 -21.23 -17.39 2.37
CA ASN A 84 -22.29 -18.38 2.42
C ASN A 84 -22.97 -18.37 3.81
N GLU A 85 -23.65 -17.28 4.13
CA GLU A 85 -24.64 -17.24 5.20
C GLU A 85 -26.03 -17.09 4.56
N THR A 86 -26.79 -18.19 4.52
CA THR A 86 -28.21 -18.18 4.22
C THR A 86 -28.97 -17.77 5.51
N PRO A 87 -29.74 -16.67 5.53
CA PRO A 87 -30.52 -16.31 6.70
C PRO A 87 -31.65 -17.34 6.95
N PRO A 88 -31.92 -17.76 8.20
CA PRO A 88 -33.03 -18.66 8.48
C PRO A 88 -34.36 -17.95 8.21
N GLN A 89 -35.12 -18.45 7.23
CA GLN A 89 -36.46 -17.95 6.89
C GLN A 89 -37.44 -18.31 8.02
N HIS A 90 -37.69 -17.37 8.93
CA HIS A 90 -38.72 -17.48 9.95
C HIS A 90 -40.10 -17.35 9.29
N ARG A 91 -40.68 -18.48 8.83
CA ARG A 91 -42.02 -18.54 8.26
C ARG A 91 -43.05 -18.29 9.38
N SER A 92 -43.49 -17.04 9.49
CA SER A 92 -44.58 -16.62 10.38
C SER A 92 -45.87 -17.39 10.08
N ARG A 93 -46.31 -18.13 11.09
CA ARG A 93 -47.55 -18.88 11.19
C ARG A 93 -48.71 -17.88 11.30
N ARG A 94 -49.45 -17.63 10.21
CA ARG A 94 -50.78 -17.00 10.31
C ARG A 94 -51.78 -18.09 10.72
N GLN A 95 -52.31 -17.98 11.93
CA GLN A 95 -53.54 -18.66 12.35
C GLN A 95 -54.74 -17.82 11.90
N PRO A 96 -55.84 -18.41 11.43
CA PRO A 96 -57.17 -17.91 11.71
C PRO A 96 -57.65 -18.36 13.10
#